data_AF-A0A1S3CVI9-F1
#
_entry.id   AF-A0A1S3CVI9-F1
#
_cell.length_a   1.000
_cell.length_b   1.000
_cell.length_c   1.000
_cell.angle_alpha   90.00
_cell.angle_beta   90.00
_cell.angle_gamma   90.00
#
_symmetry.space_group_name_H-M   'P 1'
#
loop_
_entity.id
_entity.type
_entity.pdbx_description
1 polymer ?
#
loop_
_entity_poly.entity_id
_entity_poly.type
_entity_poly.pdbx_seq_one_letter_code
_entity_poly.pdbx_strand_id
1 'polypeptide(L)'
;MMIPNSAPGDFVLPKCPQELCFNADEFIKESFSVDQFLQDHRRNANLEIMRDDLGIYLKTLRSAMIELINKDYTEFISLSTNLIDLDKRLDNIQSPIGQLSGHIRQTHGKLANTIEEMNVYIKKKKQLKLQKQVLTNIRHIEHSMKVLNQLHNCDDETIILERILSEITFIQFHINACKDKPEFEKISSNWESLKQCLLTKIQNLLLRVYNNRESSKVSCFIIALVNLTDVTHVEKLINKEILAPLFDELINEESLASDPRSLEGLFARVLSHVDSFKQIFGAIEIDSFNLLVNCMIPQVLKRFTLYVKSIFAPGNADMFHRRYKESTQFLDQLEDRCNDWQSVKKVRDCEEYKQFINSWNVTVYFQLRFQNIAGKVETSLAILPGSDFKVDKNKPCKLAAVKQTWECIEMCWSDQVFM
;
A
#
# COMPACT_ATOMS: atom_id res chain seq x y z
N MET A 1 -51.46 55.68 -23.86
CA MET A 1 -52.68 56.13 -23.16
C MET A 1 -53.71 56.42 -24.25
N MET A 2 -54.40 55.37 -24.71
CA MET A 2 -55.54 55.52 -25.61
C MET A 2 -56.71 55.95 -24.74
N ILE A 3 -57.21 57.16 -24.95
CA ILE A 3 -58.51 57.57 -24.42
C ILE A 3 -59.54 56.87 -25.30
N PRO A 4 -60.35 55.93 -24.78
CA PRO A 4 -61.43 55.37 -25.57
C PRO A 4 -62.43 56.49 -25.85
N ASN A 5 -62.76 56.67 -27.13
CA ASN A 5 -63.91 57.46 -27.58
C ASN A 5 -65.15 57.02 -26.77
N SER A 6 -65.56 57.83 -25.81
CA SER A 6 -66.92 57.75 -25.30
C SER A 6 -67.83 58.25 -26.41
N ALA A 7 -68.49 57.30 -27.08
CA ALA A 7 -69.61 57.57 -27.97
C ALA A 7 -70.60 58.55 -27.29
N PRO A 8 -71.30 59.41 -28.04
CA PRO A 8 -72.42 60.19 -27.51
C PRO A 8 -73.60 59.24 -27.27
N GLY A 9 -73.45 58.36 -26.29
CA GLY A 9 -74.38 57.28 -25.99
C GLY A 9 -75.16 57.63 -24.73
N ASP A 10 -76.45 57.89 -24.95
CA ASP A 10 -77.51 57.91 -23.96
C ASP A 10 -77.51 59.07 -22.95
N PHE A 11 -77.61 60.30 -23.47
CA PHE A 11 -78.35 61.32 -22.74
C PHE A 11 -79.83 60.90 -22.68
N VAL A 12 -80.17 60.05 -21.71
CA VAL A 12 -81.57 59.76 -21.38
C VAL A 12 -82.13 61.00 -20.71
N LEU A 13 -82.88 61.80 -21.47
CA LEU A 13 -83.61 62.93 -20.90
C LEU A 13 -84.57 62.40 -19.81
N PRO A 14 -84.72 63.13 -18.69
CA PRO A 14 -85.68 62.76 -17.67
C PRO A 14 -87.06 62.61 -18.30
N LYS A 15 -87.77 61.52 -17.96
CA LYS A 15 -89.09 61.19 -18.54
C LYS A 15 -90.01 62.40 -18.42
N CYS A 16 -90.48 62.88 -19.57
CA CYS A 16 -91.45 63.96 -19.65
C CYS A 16 -92.73 63.56 -18.89
N PRO A 17 -93.29 64.41 -18.00
CA PRO A 17 -94.61 64.19 -17.43
C PRO A 17 -95.62 63.94 -18.57
N GLN A 18 -96.36 62.81 -18.52
CA GLN A 18 -97.22 62.34 -19.62
C GLN A 18 -98.44 63.24 -19.91
N GLU A 19 -98.64 64.31 -19.14
CA GLU A 19 -99.75 65.26 -19.25
C GLU A 19 -99.39 66.56 -19.99
N LEU A 20 -98.15 66.71 -20.46
CA LEU A 20 -97.72 67.93 -21.16
C LEU A 20 -98.30 67.99 -22.58
N CYS A 21 -98.60 69.20 -23.04
CA CYS A 21 -99.22 69.41 -24.35
C CYS A 21 -98.28 69.15 -25.55
N PHE A 22 -97.05 68.68 -25.32
CA PHE A 22 -96.03 68.41 -26.34
C PHE A 22 -95.16 67.21 -25.97
N ASN A 23 -94.49 66.62 -26.98
CA ASN A 23 -93.50 65.57 -26.76
C ASN A 23 -92.08 66.18 -26.64
N ALA A 24 -91.37 65.85 -25.56
CA ALA A 24 -90.01 66.31 -25.30
C ALA A 24 -89.00 65.93 -26.39
N ASP A 25 -89.22 64.82 -27.10
CA ASP A 25 -88.33 64.33 -28.16
C ASP A 25 -88.33 65.25 -29.40
N GLU A 26 -89.32 66.13 -29.55
CA GLU A 26 -89.38 67.10 -30.65
C GLU A 26 -88.29 68.18 -30.54
N PHE A 27 -87.83 68.51 -29.32
CA PHE A 27 -86.78 69.50 -29.09
C PHE A 27 -85.37 69.03 -29.48
N ILE A 28 -85.18 67.73 -29.71
CA ILE A 28 -83.88 67.13 -30.02
C ILE A 28 -83.69 66.99 -31.54
N LYS A 29 -84.76 67.16 -32.34
CA LYS A 29 -84.71 66.99 -33.79
C LYS A 29 -83.96 68.17 -34.42
N GLU A 30 -82.97 67.89 -35.28
CA GLU A 30 -82.18 68.92 -35.96
C GLU A 30 -83.01 69.87 -36.85
N SER A 31 -84.20 69.43 -37.30
CA SER A 31 -85.15 70.20 -38.10
C SER A 31 -86.19 70.97 -37.27
N PHE A 32 -85.94 71.20 -35.98
CA PHE A 32 -86.89 71.86 -35.10
C PHE A 32 -87.13 73.32 -35.52
N SER A 33 -88.40 73.66 -35.75
CA SER A 33 -88.85 75.03 -36.00
C SER A 33 -89.94 75.39 -35.01
N VAL A 34 -89.73 76.51 -34.30
CA VAL A 34 -90.68 77.03 -33.30
C VAL A 34 -92.05 77.30 -33.94
N ASP A 35 -92.07 77.84 -35.16
CA ASP A 35 -93.31 78.20 -35.83
C ASP A 35 -94.14 76.96 -36.23
N GLN A 36 -93.48 75.89 -36.68
CA GLN A 36 -94.16 74.62 -36.99
C GLN A 36 -94.65 73.94 -35.71
N PHE A 37 -93.83 73.91 -34.66
CA PHE A 37 -94.18 73.36 -33.36
C PHE A 37 -95.41 74.05 -32.74
N LEU A 38 -95.47 75.39 -32.79
CA LEU A 38 -96.63 76.15 -32.32
C LEU A 38 -97.87 75.95 -33.21
N GLN A 39 -97.72 75.73 -34.52
CA GLN A 39 -98.84 75.45 -35.41
C GLN A 39 -99.44 74.07 -35.16
N ASP A 40 -98.60 73.05 -35.02
CA ASP A 40 -99.04 71.66 -34.83
C ASP A 40 -99.75 71.47 -33.49
N HIS A 41 -99.28 72.14 -32.44
CA HIS A 41 -99.87 72.03 -31.09
C HIS A 41 -100.92 73.09 -30.76
N ARG A 42 -101.21 74.02 -31.69
CA ARG A 42 -102.21 75.11 -31.52
C ARG A 42 -103.64 74.61 -31.31
N ARG A 43 -103.96 73.41 -31.79
CA ARG A 43 -105.29 72.78 -31.61
C ARG A 43 -105.45 72.09 -30.26
N ASN A 44 -104.34 71.77 -29.58
CA ASN A 44 -104.34 70.95 -28.38
C ASN A 44 -104.18 71.77 -27.08
N ALA A 45 -103.60 72.99 -27.12
CA ALA A 45 -103.46 73.83 -25.94
C ALA A 45 -103.38 75.34 -26.27
N ASN A 46 -103.81 76.19 -25.32
CA ASN A 46 -103.60 77.64 -25.38
C ASN A 46 -102.15 78.00 -25.03
N LEU A 47 -101.65 79.12 -25.56
CA LEU A 47 -100.26 79.56 -25.38
C LEU A 47 -99.81 79.70 -23.91
N GLU A 48 -100.73 80.04 -23.00
CA GLU A 48 -100.44 80.13 -21.56
C GLU A 48 -100.12 78.75 -20.95
N ILE A 49 -100.91 77.73 -21.30
CA ILE A 49 -100.71 76.35 -20.85
C ILE A 49 -99.38 75.83 -21.39
N MET A 50 -99.08 76.08 -22.67
CA MET A 50 -97.82 75.65 -23.29
C MET A 50 -96.59 76.31 -22.64
N ARG A 51 -96.67 77.58 -22.27
CA ARG A 51 -95.60 78.26 -21.53
C ARG A 51 -95.37 77.62 -20.17
N ASP A 52 -96.44 77.33 -19.44
CA ASP A 52 -96.36 76.76 -18.10
C ASP A 52 -95.79 75.32 -18.15
N ASP A 53 -96.22 74.53 -19.12
CA ASP A 53 -95.72 73.19 -19.43
C ASP A 53 -94.23 73.20 -19.80
N LEU A 54 -93.78 74.15 -20.64
CA LEU A 54 -92.36 74.34 -20.94
C LEU A 54 -91.55 74.75 -19.71
N GLY A 55 -92.13 75.58 -18.83
CA GLY A 55 -91.51 75.96 -17.56
C GLY A 55 -91.33 74.78 -16.60
N ILE A 56 -92.31 73.88 -16.53
CA ILE A 56 -92.25 72.64 -15.75
C ILE A 56 -91.17 71.72 -16.31
N TYR A 57 -91.13 71.54 -17.63
CA TYR A 57 -90.13 70.70 -18.28
C TYR A 57 -88.70 71.25 -18.07
N LEU A 58 -88.50 72.57 -18.16
CA LEU A 58 -87.21 73.21 -17.89
C LEU A 58 -86.74 72.99 -16.44
N LYS A 59 -87.65 73.08 -15.45
CA LYS A 59 -87.32 72.80 -14.04
C LYS A 59 -86.92 71.33 -13.86
N THR A 60 -87.64 70.42 -14.49
CA THR A 60 -87.36 68.98 -14.45
C THR A 60 -85.98 68.66 -15.02
N LEU A 61 -85.64 69.26 -16.17
CA LEU A 61 -84.31 69.15 -16.77
C LEU A 61 -83.20 69.69 -15.88
N ARG A 62 -83.41 70.84 -15.24
CA ARG A 62 -82.42 71.41 -14.31
C ARG A 62 -82.19 70.51 -13.09
N SER A 63 -83.24 69.94 -12.51
CA SER A 63 -83.10 68.99 -11.40
C SER A 63 -82.36 67.72 -11.81
N ALA A 64 -82.70 67.14 -12.96
CA ALA A 64 -82.02 65.94 -13.47
C ALA A 64 -80.54 66.18 -13.77
N MET A 65 -80.19 67.36 -14.30
CA MET A 65 -78.80 67.75 -14.54
C MET A 65 -78.01 67.83 -13.22
N ILE A 66 -78.59 68.41 -12.18
CA ILE A 66 -77.96 68.50 -10.85
C ILE A 66 -77.78 67.11 -10.25
N GLU A 67 -78.76 66.22 -10.40
CA GLU A 67 -78.66 64.82 -9.93
C GLU A 67 -77.55 64.04 -10.63
N LEU A 68 -77.43 64.17 -11.96
CA LEU A 68 -76.36 63.54 -12.73
C LEU A 68 -74.97 64.01 -12.27
N ILE A 69 -74.78 65.33 -12.13
CA ILE A 69 -73.52 65.90 -11.64
C ILE A 69 -73.19 65.38 -10.24
N ASN A 70 -74.17 65.33 -9.34
CA ASN A 70 -73.97 64.86 -7.97
C ASN A 70 -73.65 63.36 -7.91
N LYS A 71 -74.26 62.55 -8.78
CA LYS A 71 -73.98 61.11 -8.88
C LYS A 71 -72.54 60.87 -9.33
N ASP A 72 -72.12 61.50 -10.41
CA ASP A 72 -70.76 61.34 -10.94
C ASP A 72 -69.71 61.87 -9.95
N TYR A 73 -70.02 62.95 -9.23
CA TYR A 73 -69.17 63.46 -8.15
C TYR A 73 -69.02 62.45 -6.99
N THR A 74 -70.10 61.75 -6.64
CA THR A 74 -70.08 60.71 -5.60
C THR A 74 -69.26 59.50 -6.02
N GLU A 75 -69.39 59.07 -7.28
CA GLU A 75 -68.60 57.97 -7.83
C GLU A 75 -67.11 58.33 -7.86
N PHE A 76 -66.76 59.54 -8.32
CA PHE A 76 -65.37 60.02 -8.33
C PHE A 76 -64.76 60.12 -6.93
N ILE A 77 -65.50 60.61 -5.93
CA ILE A 77 -65.05 60.65 -4.54
C ILE A 77 -64.87 59.23 -3.98
N SER A 78 -65.79 58.32 -4.27
CA SER A 78 -65.69 56.94 -3.78
C SER A 78 -64.45 56.24 -4.34
N LEU A 79 -64.15 56.43 -5.63
CA LEU A 79 -63.00 55.82 -6.30
C LEU A 79 -61.68 56.41 -5.78
N SER A 80 -61.60 57.73 -5.63
CA SER A 80 -60.42 58.40 -5.08
C SER A 80 -60.16 57.99 -3.63
N THR A 81 -61.21 57.86 -2.81
CA THR A 81 -61.10 57.39 -1.42
C THR A 81 -60.62 55.94 -1.36
N ASN A 82 -61.15 55.06 -2.22
CA ASN A 82 -60.75 53.66 -2.28
C ASN A 82 -59.30 53.46 -2.77
N LEU A 83 -58.82 54.29 -3.70
CA LEU A 83 -57.43 54.27 -4.17
C LEU A 83 -56.45 54.65 -3.06
N ILE A 84 -56.79 55.69 -2.28
CA ILE A 84 -55.98 56.11 -1.12
C ILE A 84 -55.94 55.01 -0.05
N ASP A 85 -57.04 54.30 0.18
CA ASP A 85 -57.06 53.17 1.10
C ASP A 85 -56.38 51.91 0.54
N LEU A 86 -56.29 51.76 -0.79
CA LEU A 86 -55.52 50.69 -1.44
C LEU A 86 -54.02 50.86 -1.15
N ASP A 87 -53.49 52.07 -1.25
CA ASP A 87 -52.08 52.34 -0.92
C ASP A 87 -51.79 51.99 0.55
N LYS A 88 -52.68 52.36 1.48
CA LYS A 88 -52.57 51.95 2.89
C LYS A 88 -52.61 50.43 3.05
N ARG A 89 -53.46 49.72 2.29
CA ARG A 89 -53.53 48.25 2.32
C ARG A 89 -52.27 47.61 1.74
N LEU A 90 -51.70 48.20 0.69
CA LEU A 90 -50.46 47.76 0.08
C LEU A 90 -49.29 47.92 1.06
N ASP A 91 -49.18 49.08 1.71
CA ASP A 91 -48.19 49.33 2.77
C ASP A 91 -48.35 48.35 3.94
N ASN A 92 -49.60 48.08 4.35
CA ASN A 92 -49.94 47.10 5.38
C ASN A 92 -49.53 45.67 5.03
N ILE A 93 -49.32 45.33 3.76
CA ILE A 93 -48.86 44.01 3.31
C ILE A 93 -47.34 44.01 3.04
N GLN A 94 -46.83 45.09 2.44
CA GLN A 94 -45.43 45.25 2.09
C GLN A 94 -44.53 45.23 3.34
N SER A 95 -44.96 45.89 4.42
CA SER A 95 -44.20 45.92 5.67
C SER A 95 -44.04 44.52 6.31
N PRO A 96 -45.13 43.73 6.55
CA PRO A 96 -45.01 42.35 7.03
C PRO A 96 -44.21 41.43 6.12
N ILE A 97 -44.34 41.54 4.79
CA ILE A 97 -43.55 40.73 3.85
C ILE A 97 -42.06 41.08 3.93
N GLY A 98 -41.72 42.36 4.04
CA GLY A 98 -40.36 42.83 4.28
C GLY A 98 -39.79 42.28 5.59
N GLN A 99 -40.58 42.30 6.66
CA GLN A 99 -40.22 41.70 7.96
C GLN A 99 -40.02 40.19 7.87
N LEU A 100 -40.92 39.46 7.19
CA LEU A 100 -40.83 38.02 6.98
C LEU A 100 -39.57 37.66 6.17
N SER A 101 -39.29 38.39 5.09
CA SER A 101 -38.07 38.22 4.31
C SER A 101 -36.83 38.50 5.16
N GLY A 102 -36.87 39.51 6.03
CA GLY A 102 -35.83 39.78 7.03
C GLY A 102 -35.62 38.60 7.99
N HIS A 103 -36.69 38.04 8.54
CA HIS A 103 -36.64 36.86 9.41
C HIS A 103 -36.13 35.61 8.69
N ILE A 104 -36.54 35.38 7.44
CA ILE A 104 -36.03 34.26 6.62
C ILE A 104 -34.53 34.43 6.37
N ARG A 105 -34.08 35.64 6.03
CA ARG A 105 -32.66 35.92 5.83
C ARG A 105 -31.85 35.74 7.12
N GLN A 106 -32.39 36.20 8.25
CA GLN A 106 -31.75 36.04 9.55
C GLN A 106 -31.68 34.56 9.98
N THR A 107 -32.76 33.80 9.79
CA THR A 107 -32.78 32.36 10.10
C THR A 107 -31.85 31.57 9.19
N HIS A 108 -31.78 31.90 7.90
CA HIS A 108 -30.79 31.32 6.99
C HIS A 108 -29.35 31.64 7.42
N GLY A 109 -29.07 32.88 7.85
CA GLY A 109 -27.77 33.27 8.40
C GLY A 109 -27.41 32.49 9.67
N LYS A 110 -28.37 32.35 10.60
CA LYS A 110 -28.20 31.53 11.81
C LYS A 110 -27.91 30.06 11.44
N LEU A 111 -28.65 29.49 10.50
CA LEU A 111 -28.45 28.11 10.04
C LEU A 111 -27.07 27.91 9.41
N ALA A 112 -26.62 28.84 8.56
CA ALA A 112 -25.30 28.79 7.95
C ALA A 112 -24.19 28.81 9.01
N ASN A 113 -24.30 29.68 10.02
CA ASN A 113 -23.37 29.73 11.14
C ASN A 113 -23.37 28.42 11.93
N THR A 114 -24.55 27.85 12.24
CA THR A 114 -24.65 26.56 12.92
C THR A 114 -24.03 25.41 12.12
N ILE A 115 -24.19 25.41 10.79
CA ILE A 115 -23.55 24.41 9.92
C ILE A 115 -22.02 24.54 9.97
N GLU A 116 -21.50 25.76 9.94
CA GLU A 116 -20.06 26.00 10.03
C GLU A 116 -19.50 25.54 11.38
N GLU A 117 -20.15 25.89 12.49
CA GLU A 117 -19.82 25.39 13.83
C GLU A 117 -19.85 23.86 13.88
N MET A 118 -20.90 23.23 13.35
CA MET A 118 -21.04 21.77 13.31
C MET A 118 -19.90 21.11 12.52
N ASN A 119 -19.48 21.70 11.42
CA ASN A 119 -18.34 21.22 10.63
C ASN A 119 -17.02 21.30 11.43
N VAL A 120 -16.81 22.35 12.21
CA VAL A 120 -15.67 22.45 13.13
C VAL A 120 -15.72 21.34 14.18
N TYR A 121 -16.88 21.10 14.79
CA TYR A 121 -17.06 20.00 15.74
C TYR A 121 -16.82 18.62 15.13
N ILE A 122 -17.28 18.38 13.89
CA ILE A 122 -17.04 17.12 13.17
C ILE A 122 -15.54 16.92 12.91
N LYS A 123 -14.81 17.96 12.47
CA LYS A 123 -13.36 17.90 12.28
C LYS A 123 -12.64 17.57 13.59
N LYS A 124 -13.00 18.25 14.68
CA LYS A 124 -12.45 17.99 16.02
C LYS A 124 -12.75 16.57 16.50
N LYS A 125 -13.97 16.07 16.29
CA LYS A 125 -14.38 14.69 16.63
C LYS A 125 -13.55 13.66 15.86
N LYS A 126 -13.28 13.89 14.58
CA LYS A 126 -12.40 13.01 13.75
C LYS A 126 -10.97 12.98 14.30
N GLN A 127 -10.41 14.14 14.65
CA GLN A 127 -9.06 14.23 15.24
C GLN A 127 -8.98 13.49 16.58
N LEU A 128 -9.96 13.71 17.47
CA LEU A 128 -10.03 13.01 18.76
C LEU A 128 -10.15 11.50 18.60
N LYS A 129 -10.90 11.02 17.60
CA LYS A 129 -11.02 9.58 17.30
C LYS A 129 -9.67 8.98 16.91
N LEU A 130 -8.91 9.67 16.06
CA LEU A 130 -7.57 9.24 15.64
C LEU A 130 -6.60 9.20 16.83
N GLN A 131 -6.57 10.27 17.64
CA GLN A 131 -5.75 10.33 18.85
C GLN A 131 -6.10 9.21 19.84
N LYS A 132 -7.40 8.95 20.05
CA LYS A 132 -7.87 7.85 20.91
C LYS A 132 -7.41 6.48 20.39
N GLN A 133 -7.40 6.26 19.08
CA GLN A 133 -6.91 5.01 18.48
C GLN A 133 -5.41 4.82 18.71
N VAL A 134 -4.60 5.87 18.52
CA VAL A 134 -3.16 5.84 18.81
C VAL A 134 -2.89 5.54 20.28
N LEU A 135 -3.57 6.23 21.20
CA LEU A 135 -3.46 5.96 22.64
C LEU A 135 -3.87 4.53 23.02
N THR A 136 -4.89 4.00 22.35
CA THR A 136 -5.34 2.61 22.57
C THR A 136 -4.25 1.63 22.11
N ASN A 137 -3.66 1.85 20.95
CA ASN A 137 -2.54 1.04 20.45
C ASN A 137 -1.32 1.11 21.38
N ILE A 138 -0.95 2.31 21.83
CA ILE A 138 0.13 2.51 22.80
C ILE A 138 -0.12 1.72 24.08
N ARG A 139 -1.32 1.81 24.64
CA ARG A 139 -1.70 1.06 25.84
C ARG A 139 -1.63 -0.45 25.63
N HIS A 140 -2.02 -0.94 24.45
CA HIS A 140 -1.88 -2.36 24.09
C HIS A 140 -0.42 -2.80 24.02
N ILE A 141 0.46 -1.98 23.41
CA ILE A 141 1.90 -2.24 23.36
C ILE A 141 2.48 -2.28 24.77
N GLU A 142 2.21 -1.28 25.60
CA GLU A 142 2.72 -1.23 26.99
C GLU A 142 2.24 -2.43 27.83
N HIS A 143 0.99 -2.86 27.65
CA HIS A 143 0.48 -4.04 28.34
C HIS A 143 1.22 -5.31 27.89
N SER A 144 1.38 -5.49 26.58
CA SER A 144 2.07 -6.65 25.99
C SER A 144 3.55 -6.68 26.39
N MET A 145 4.20 -5.52 26.46
CA MET A 145 5.56 -5.38 26.99
C MET A 145 5.65 -5.79 28.47
N LYS A 146 4.66 -5.42 29.29
CA LYS A 146 4.62 -5.85 30.71
C LYS A 146 4.47 -7.37 30.82
N VAL A 147 3.61 -7.97 30.00
CA VAL A 147 3.44 -9.43 29.93
C VAL A 147 4.76 -10.10 29.52
N LEU A 148 5.43 -9.60 28.47
CA LEU A 148 6.74 -10.11 28.03
C LEU A 148 7.81 -9.98 29.13
N ASN A 149 7.84 -8.87 29.86
CA ASN A 149 8.75 -8.70 30.99
C ASN A 149 8.44 -9.66 32.14
N GLN A 150 7.17 -10.01 32.37
CA GLN A 150 6.81 -11.01 33.38
C GLN A 150 7.22 -12.43 32.93
N LEU A 151 7.06 -12.74 31.65
CA LEU A 151 7.49 -14.01 31.04
C LEU A 151 9.03 -14.14 30.97
N HIS A 152 9.76 -13.03 31.09
CA HIS A 152 11.22 -13.06 31.26
C HIS A 152 11.66 -13.86 32.49
N ASN A 153 10.80 -14.03 33.50
CA ASN A 153 11.12 -14.80 34.72
C ASN A 153 10.57 -16.24 34.72
N CYS A 154 9.91 -16.67 33.65
CA CYS A 154 9.38 -18.03 33.57
C CYS A 154 10.48 -19.00 33.08
N ASP A 155 10.45 -20.24 33.59
CA ASP A 155 11.39 -21.33 33.28
C ASP A 155 10.85 -22.35 32.25
N ASP A 156 9.57 -22.28 31.88
CA ASP A 156 8.94 -23.23 30.95
C ASP A 156 9.17 -22.87 29.46
N GLU A 157 10.25 -23.40 28.90
CA GLU A 157 10.82 -23.04 27.59
C GLU A 157 9.82 -23.05 26.41
N THR A 158 8.88 -23.98 26.39
CA THR A 158 7.93 -24.18 25.27
C THR A 158 6.73 -23.25 25.33
N ILE A 159 6.13 -23.06 26.51
CA ILE A 159 5.00 -22.14 26.71
C ILE A 159 5.47 -20.69 26.56
N ILE A 160 6.70 -20.42 27.02
CA ILE A 160 7.34 -19.12 26.88
C ILE A 160 7.49 -18.76 25.40
N LEU A 161 7.88 -19.68 24.52
CA LEU A 161 8.13 -19.39 23.12
C LEU A 161 6.88 -18.99 22.32
N GLU A 162 5.81 -19.79 22.39
CA GLU A 162 4.58 -19.50 21.64
C GLU A 162 3.92 -18.20 22.12
N ARG A 163 3.98 -17.96 23.44
CA ARG A 163 3.48 -16.74 24.02
C ARG A 163 4.35 -15.54 23.63
N ILE A 164 5.68 -15.68 23.71
CA ILE A 164 6.62 -14.65 23.26
C ILE A 164 6.38 -14.30 21.79
N LEU A 165 6.28 -15.32 20.92
CA LEU A 165 6.00 -15.18 19.50
C LEU A 165 4.72 -14.37 19.24
N SER A 166 3.62 -14.77 19.88
CA SER A 166 2.32 -14.09 19.73
C SER A 166 2.39 -12.62 20.16
N GLU A 167 3.03 -12.34 21.29
CA GLU A 167 3.18 -10.99 21.82
C GLU A 167 4.14 -10.13 20.98
N ILE A 168 5.20 -10.70 20.40
CA ILE A 168 6.12 -10.00 19.48
C ILE A 168 5.37 -9.60 18.21
N THR A 169 4.66 -10.54 17.57
CA THR A 169 3.90 -10.26 16.35
C THR A 169 2.82 -9.20 16.63
N PHE A 170 2.15 -9.29 17.78
CA PHE A 170 1.18 -8.31 18.23
C PHE A 170 1.80 -6.91 18.40
N ILE A 171 2.94 -6.82 19.09
CA ILE A 171 3.64 -5.54 19.27
C ILE A 171 4.09 -4.99 17.93
N GLN A 172 4.74 -5.78 17.07
CA GLN A 172 5.18 -5.34 15.74
C GLN A 172 4.04 -4.79 14.90
N PHE A 173 2.86 -5.43 14.92
CA PHE A 173 1.67 -4.94 14.24
C PHE A 173 1.25 -3.56 14.74
N HIS A 174 1.16 -3.37 16.06
CA HIS A 174 0.76 -2.09 16.65
C HIS A 174 1.83 -0.99 16.52
N ILE A 175 3.11 -1.35 16.52
CA ILE A 175 4.23 -0.45 16.24
C ILE A 175 4.13 0.08 14.82
N ASN A 176 3.92 -0.81 13.83
CA ASN A 176 3.75 -0.42 12.42
C ASN A 176 2.58 0.55 12.22
N ALA A 177 1.49 0.39 12.96
CA ALA A 177 0.34 1.30 12.90
C ALA A 177 0.59 2.70 13.52
N CYS A 178 1.70 2.88 14.27
CA CYS A 178 2.00 4.09 15.03
C CYS A 178 3.31 4.79 14.62
N LYS A 179 4.02 4.29 13.59
CA LYS A 179 5.37 4.76 13.18
C LYS A 179 5.46 6.26 12.91
N ASP A 180 4.39 6.90 12.43
CA ASP A 180 4.41 8.30 12.00
C ASP A 180 4.13 9.32 13.12
N LYS A 181 4.18 8.89 14.40
CA LYS A 181 3.78 9.72 15.55
C LYS A 181 4.95 10.01 16.50
N PRO A 182 5.21 11.27 16.87
CA PRO A 182 6.32 11.63 17.75
C PRO A 182 6.17 11.06 19.16
N GLU A 183 4.93 10.82 19.62
CA GLU A 183 4.67 10.19 20.92
C GLU A 183 5.20 8.74 20.99
N PHE A 184 5.53 8.14 19.84
CA PHE A 184 5.98 6.77 19.71
C PHE A 184 7.50 6.59 19.94
N GLU A 185 8.31 7.66 19.90
CA GLU A 185 9.78 7.56 20.03
C GLU A 185 10.23 6.89 21.34
N LYS A 186 9.62 7.27 22.47
CA LYS A 186 9.94 6.69 23.78
C LYS A 186 9.57 5.21 23.86
N ILE A 187 8.43 4.84 23.30
CA ILE A 187 7.94 3.45 23.29
C ILE A 187 8.80 2.60 22.35
N SER A 188 9.23 3.16 21.22
CA SER A 188 10.14 2.51 20.30
C SER A 188 11.48 2.20 20.94
N SER A 189 12.03 3.12 21.74
CA SER A 189 13.28 2.89 22.49
C SER A 189 13.12 1.78 23.54
N ASN A 190 12.03 1.83 24.30
CA ASN A 190 11.69 0.77 25.28
C ASN A 190 11.47 -0.58 24.60
N TRP A 191 10.85 -0.61 23.43
CA TRP A 191 10.72 -1.83 22.62
C TRP A 191 12.06 -2.37 22.19
N GLU A 192 12.94 -1.52 21.66
CA GLU A 192 14.22 -1.98 21.15
C GLU A 192 15.10 -2.55 22.28
N SER A 193 15.13 -1.91 23.45
CA SER A 193 15.82 -2.46 24.63
C SER A 193 15.25 -3.82 25.07
N LEU A 194 13.92 -3.96 25.11
CA LEU A 194 13.26 -5.22 25.46
C LEU A 194 13.52 -6.31 24.41
N LYS A 195 13.49 -5.94 23.12
CA LYS A 195 13.83 -6.81 22.00
C LYS A 195 15.26 -7.35 22.13
N GLN A 196 16.24 -6.50 22.44
CA GLN A 196 17.63 -6.96 22.66
C GLN A 196 17.75 -7.91 23.86
N CYS A 197 17.02 -7.66 24.94
CA CYS A 197 16.97 -8.56 26.10
C CYS A 197 16.35 -9.92 25.75
N LEU A 198 15.22 -9.93 25.03
CA LEU A 198 14.57 -11.15 24.56
C LEU A 198 15.45 -11.93 23.59
N LEU A 199 16.12 -11.24 22.66
CA LEU A 199 17.08 -11.87 21.74
C LEU A 199 18.16 -12.62 22.52
N THR A 200 18.79 -11.96 23.49
CA THR A 200 19.82 -12.59 24.32
C THR A 200 19.27 -13.81 25.09
N LYS A 201 18.07 -13.72 25.66
CA LYS A 201 17.44 -14.84 26.38
C LYS A 201 17.15 -16.02 25.45
N ILE A 202 16.51 -15.77 24.30
CA ILE A 202 16.13 -16.81 23.33
C ILE A 202 17.38 -17.45 22.72
N GLN A 203 18.44 -16.67 22.47
CA GLN A 203 19.73 -17.20 22.03
C GLN A 203 20.33 -18.17 23.06
N ASN A 204 20.35 -17.79 24.34
CA ASN A 204 20.85 -18.68 25.40
C ASN A 204 20.01 -19.95 25.55
N LEU A 205 18.67 -19.86 25.41
CA LEU A 205 17.79 -21.02 25.43
C LEU A 205 18.00 -21.92 24.21
N LEU A 206 18.15 -21.34 23.01
CA LEU A 206 18.47 -22.09 21.80
C LEU A 206 19.75 -22.92 21.99
N LEU A 207 20.81 -22.33 22.55
CA LEU A 207 22.06 -23.04 22.81
C LEU A 207 21.90 -24.17 23.84
N ARG A 208 21.10 -23.99 24.89
CA ARG A 208 20.78 -25.06 25.85
C ARG A 208 20.01 -26.20 25.21
N VAL A 209 18.96 -25.89 24.46
CA VAL A 209 18.10 -26.86 23.76
C VAL A 209 18.90 -27.63 22.71
N TYR A 210 19.79 -26.94 21.99
CA TYR A 210 20.71 -27.55 21.04
C TYR A 210 21.67 -28.54 21.74
N ASN A 211 22.29 -28.13 22.85
CA ASN A 211 23.19 -28.98 23.63
C ASN A 211 22.48 -30.21 24.23
N ASN A 212 21.20 -30.06 24.61
CA ASN A 212 20.36 -31.15 25.12
C ASN A 212 19.82 -32.08 24.02
N ARG A 213 20.14 -31.83 22.75
CA ARG A 213 19.70 -32.60 21.57
C ARG A 213 18.17 -32.67 21.38
N GLU A 214 17.45 -31.63 21.79
CA GLU A 214 16.00 -31.54 21.63
C GLU A 214 15.61 -30.95 20.26
N SER A 215 15.83 -31.72 19.19
CA SER A 215 15.67 -31.27 17.79
C SER A 215 14.29 -30.68 17.48
N SER A 216 13.21 -31.19 18.09
CA SER A 216 11.85 -30.70 17.86
C SER A 216 11.61 -29.26 18.31
N LYS A 217 12.34 -28.77 19.33
CA LYS A 217 12.16 -27.42 19.87
C LYS A 217 13.04 -26.39 19.16
N VAL A 218 14.17 -26.81 18.58
CA VAL A 218 15.14 -25.93 17.91
C VAL A 218 14.49 -25.09 16.80
N SER A 219 13.59 -25.68 16.01
CA SER A 219 12.85 -24.98 14.95
C SER A 219 12.00 -23.82 15.51
N CYS A 220 11.29 -24.04 16.61
CA CYS A 220 10.47 -23.02 17.27
C CYS A 220 11.31 -21.83 17.76
N PHE A 221 12.48 -22.08 18.35
CA PHE A 221 13.40 -21.02 18.77
C PHE A 221 13.94 -20.21 17.58
N ILE A 222 14.25 -20.87 16.46
CA ILE A 222 14.68 -20.17 15.25
C ILE A 222 13.56 -19.30 14.67
N ILE A 223 12.34 -19.84 14.57
CA ILE A 223 11.18 -19.07 14.12
C ILE A 223 10.98 -17.83 15.00
N ALA A 224 11.14 -17.96 16.32
CA ALA A 224 11.08 -16.82 17.25
C ALA A 224 12.18 -15.78 17.03
N LEU A 225 13.41 -16.20 16.79
CA LEU A 225 14.51 -15.29 16.49
C LEU A 225 14.32 -14.57 15.15
N VAL A 226 13.83 -15.27 14.13
CA VAL A 226 13.52 -14.70 12.82
C VAL A 226 12.44 -13.63 12.95
N ASN A 227 11.36 -13.92 13.70
CA ASN A 227 10.29 -12.95 13.92
C ASN A 227 10.76 -11.72 14.72
N LEU A 228 11.72 -11.85 15.64
CA LEU A 228 12.26 -10.69 16.38
C LEU A 228 13.15 -9.79 15.52
N THR A 229 13.92 -10.37 14.61
CA THR A 229 14.96 -9.69 13.84
C THR A 229 14.72 -9.90 12.36
N ASP A 230 15.64 -10.59 11.69
CA ASP A 230 15.62 -10.93 10.28
C ASP A 230 16.38 -12.24 10.11
N VAL A 231 16.09 -12.95 9.02
CA VAL A 231 16.77 -14.20 8.66
C VAL A 231 18.30 -14.08 8.67
N THR A 232 18.84 -12.99 8.11
CA THR A 232 20.29 -12.77 8.02
C THR A 232 20.97 -12.64 9.39
N HIS A 233 20.28 -12.08 10.38
CA HIS A 233 20.82 -11.93 11.73
C HIS A 233 20.87 -13.29 12.43
N VAL A 234 19.84 -14.11 12.25
CA VAL A 234 19.77 -15.46 12.80
C VAL A 234 20.81 -16.38 12.16
N GLU A 235 20.97 -16.31 10.85
CA GLU A 235 22.00 -17.04 10.10
C GLU A 235 23.42 -16.74 10.62
N LYS A 236 23.76 -15.46 10.79
CA LYS A 236 25.06 -15.04 11.36
C LYS A 236 25.26 -15.55 12.78
N LEU A 237 24.20 -15.57 13.59
CA LEU A 237 24.27 -16.05 14.96
C LEU A 237 24.54 -17.56 15.01
N ILE A 238 23.79 -18.35 14.24
CA ILE A 238 23.99 -19.80 14.18
C ILE A 238 25.39 -20.12 13.66
N ASN A 239 25.86 -19.38 12.65
CA ASN A 239 27.21 -19.51 12.11
C ASN A 239 28.28 -19.25 13.18
N LYS A 240 28.13 -18.20 13.99
CA LYS A 240 29.10 -17.83 15.04
C LYS A 240 29.08 -18.74 16.27
N GLU A 241 27.91 -19.07 16.79
CA GLU A 241 27.78 -19.72 18.11
C GLU A 241 27.69 -21.26 18.01
N ILE A 242 27.19 -21.80 16.90
CA ILE A 242 27.00 -23.25 16.73
C ILE A 242 27.99 -23.81 15.73
N LEU A 243 27.97 -23.30 14.50
CA LEU A 243 28.70 -23.93 13.41
C LEU A 243 30.22 -23.68 13.47
N ALA A 244 30.64 -22.47 13.85
CA ALA A 244 32.05 -22.12 13.95
C ALA A 244 32.83 -23.00 14.94
N PRO A 245 32.40 -23.16 16.20
CA PRO A 245 33.12 -24.00 17.14
C PRO A 245 33.10 -25.48 16.71
N LEU A 246 31.98 -25.97 16.18
CA LEU A 246 31.88 -27.36 15.70
C LEU A 246 32.85 -27.64 14.55
N PHE A 247 32.89 -26.77 13.54
CA PHE A 247 33.78 -26.97 12.40
C PHE A 247 35.24 -26.63 12.72
N ASP A 248 35.53 -25.82 13.72
CA ASP A 248 36.90 -25.60 14.20
C ASP A 248 37.48 -26.85 14.89
N GLU A 249 36.65 -27.56 15.65
CA GLU A 249 37.04 -28.84 16.26
C GLU A 249 37.16 -29.96 15.21
N LEU A 250 36.28 -29.97 14.20
CA LEU A 250 36.27 -31.01 13.16
C LEU A 250 37.31 -30.80 12.06
N ILE A 251 37.52 -29.58 11.59
CA ILE A 251 38.32 -29.25 10.40
C ILE A 251 39.63 -28.59 10.84
N ASN A 252 40.62 -29.42 11.17
CA ASN A 252 41.99 -28.99 11.49
C ASN A 252 43.02 -30.02 10.95
N GLU A 253 44.29 -29.63 10.91
CA GLU A 253 45.36 -30.50 10.39
C GLU A 253 45.55 -31.77 11.24
N GLU A 254 45.28 -31.69 12.55
CA GLU A 254 45.34 -32.84 13.47
C GLU A 254 44.24 -33.87 13.15
N SER A 255 43.04 -33.42 12.81
CA SER A 255 41.91 -34.26 12.38
C SER A 255 42.15 -34.91 11.03
N LEU A 256 42.94 -34.26 10.15
CA LEU A 256 43.39 -34.87 8.90
C LEU A 256 44.46 -35.94 9.14
N ALA A 257 45.38 -35.69 10.08
CA ALA A 257 46.48 -36.61 10.40
C ALA A 257 46.02 -37.86 11.19
N SER A 258 44.98 -37.72 12.00
CA SER A 258 44.43 -38.79 12.84
C SER A 258 43.44 -39.72 12.11
N ASP A 259 42.89 -39.30 10.97
CA ASP A 259 41.87 -40.09 10.25
C ASP A 259 42.51 -41.23 9.44
N PRO A 260 42.12 -42.51 9.67
CA PRO A 260 42.66 -43.64 8.93
C PRO A 260 42.36 -43.59 7.42
N ARG A 261 41.36 -42.81 6.99
CA ARG A 261 41.03 -42.59 5.57
C ARG A 261 41.50 -41.23 5.05
N SER A 262 42.37 -40.53 5.78
CA SER A 262 42.90 -39.22 5.38
C SER A 262 41.77 -38.21 5.07
N LEU A 263 41.77 -37.63 3.88
CA LEU A 263 40.86 -36.55 3.47
C LEU A 263 39.44 -37.06 3.21
N GLU A 264 39.29 -38.23 2.61
CA GLU A 264 37.99 -38.88 2.37
C GLU A 264 37.22 -39.15 3.68
N GLY A 265 37.93 -39.57 4.74
CA GLY A 265 37.35 -39.78 6.06
C GLY A 265 36.85 -38.48 6.70
N LEU A 266 37.65 -37.42 6.58
CA LEU A 266 37.29 -36.09 7.07
C LEU A 266 36.07 -35.52 6.32
N PHE A 267 36.03 -35.66 4.99
CA PHE A 267 34.86 -35.28 4.18
C PHE A 267 33.60 -36.05 4.58
N ALA A 268 33.70 -37.37 4.76
CA ALA A 268 32.57 -38.19 5.20
C ALA A 268 32.04 -37.76 6.58
N ARG A 269 32.93 -37.41 7.53
CA ARG A 269 32.54 -36.88 8.84
C ARG A 269 31.78 -35.55 8.69
N VAL A 270 32.32 -34.61 7.92
CA VAL A 270 31.65 -33.33 7.66
C VAL A 270 30.28 -33.53 7.03
N LEU A 271 30.15 -34.40 6.04
CA LEU A 271 28.87 -34.72 5.40
C LEU A 271 27.87 -35.33 6.38
N SER A 272 28.31 -36.20 7.29
CA SER A 272 27.43 -36.77 8.32
C SER A 272 26.84 -35.71 9.26
N HIS A 273 27.63 -34.69 9.60
CA HIS A 273 27.14 -33.54 10.35
C HIS A 273 26.16 -32.73 9.50
N VAL A 274 26.50 -32.43 8.24
CA VAL A 274 25.60 -31.72 7.31
C VAL A 274 24.24 -32.43 7.19
N ASP A 275 24.23 -33.76 7.06
CA ASP A 275 22.99 -34.56 7.01
C ASP A 275 22.21 -34.49 8.33
N SER A 276 22.89 -34.51 9.48
CA SER A 276 22.28 -34.34 10.80
C SER A 276 21.64 -32.95 10.96
N PHE A 277 22.32 -31.90 10.51
CA PHE A 277 21.78 -30.54 10.49
C PHE A 277 20.59 -30.44 9.53
N LYS A 278 20.63 -31.08 8.36
CA LYS A 278 19.49 -31.11 7.45
C LYS A 278 18.26 -31.75 8.09
N GLN A 279 18.42 -32.77 8.95
CA GLN A 279 17.29 -33.35 9.69
C GLN A 279 16.72 -32.42 10.77
N ILE A 280 17.58 -31.69 11.50
CA ILE A 280 17.15 -30.78 12.58
C ILE A 280 16.49 -29.52 12.01
N PHE A 281 17.08 -28.94 10.96
CA PHE A 281 16.68 -27.63 10.42
C PHE A 281 15.83 -27.74 9.15
N GLY A 282 15.73 -28.92 8.53
CA GLY A 282 14.96 -29.13 7.31
C GLY A 282 13.44 -29.02 7.49
N ALA A 283 12.95 -29.10 8.74
CA ALA A 283 11.54 -28.89 9.08
C ALA A 283 11.15 -27.40 9.22
N ILE A 284 12.09 -26.47 9.03
CA ILE A 284 11.83 -25.03 9.16
C ILE A 284 11.24 -24.50 7.85
N GLU A 285 9.93 -24.33 7.82
CA GLU A 285 9.18 -23.77 6.68
C GLU A 285 9.28 -22.24 6.64
N ILE A 286 10.48 -21.70 6.43
CA ILE A 286 10.69 -20.27 6.16
C ILE A 286 11.34 -20.14 4.78
N ASP A 287 10.59 -19.64 3.79
CA ASP A 287 10.99 -19.59 2.37
C ASP A 287 12.37 -18.93 2.13
N SER A 288 12.78 -18.00 3.00
CA SER A 288 14.04 -17.28 2.90
C SER A 288 15.18 -17.85 3.76
N PHE A 289 14.88 -18.79 4.68
CA PHE A 289 15.87 -19.36 5.58
C PHE A 289 16.48 -20.63 4.96
N ASN A 290 17.74 -20.53 4.52
CA ASN A 290 18.47 -21.69 4.00
C ASN A 290 19.83 -21.81 4.67
N LEU A 291 19.84 -22.43 5.85
CA LEU A 291 21.04 -22.61 6.67
C LEU A 291 22.15 -23.36 5.92
N LEU A 292 21.78 -24.35 5.11
CA LEU A 292 22.75 -25.17 4.37
C LEU A 292 23.53 -24.32 3.35
N VAL A 293 22.79 -23.59 2.51
CA VAL A 293 23.36 -22.80 1.41
C VAL A 293 24.04 -21.53 1.92
N ASN A 294 23.40 -20.82 2.85
CA ASN A 294 23.86 -19.49 3.26
C ASN A 294 24.92 -19.54 4.36
N CYS A 295 24.98 -20.60 5.17
CA CYS A 295 25.88 -20.68 6.32
C CYS A 295 26.82 -21.88 6.27
N MET A 296 26.28 -23.09 6.21
CA MET A 296 27.05 -24.33 6.37
C MET A 296 28.12 -24.50 5.28
N ILE A 297 27.72 -24.48 4.01
CA ILE A 297 28.63 -24.73 2.89
C ILE A 297 29.73 -23.66 2.81
N PRO A 298 29.42 -22.34 2.81
CA PRO A 298 30.44 -21.30 2.80
C PRO A 298 31.44 -21.45 3.96
N GLN A 299 30.94 -21.78 5.15
CA GLN A 299 31.79 -21.94 6.32
C GLN A 299 32.72 -23.15 6.21
N VAL A 300 32.20 -24.32 5.83
CA VAL A 300 32.99 -25.53 5.64
C VAL A 300 34.11 -25.30 4.62
N LEU A 301 33.77 -24.72 3.45
CA LEU A 301 34.75 -24.45 2.39
C LEU A 301 35.79 -23.42 2.81
N LYS A 302 35.38 -22.37 3.52
CA LYS A 302 36.29 -21.39 4.10
C LYS A 302 37.26 -22.04 5.10
N ARG A 303 36.77 -22.94 5.96
CA ARG A 303 37.63 -23.63 6.94
C ARG A 303 38.64 -24.55 6.27
N PHE A 304 38.25 -25.35 5.28
CA PHE A 304 39.19 -26.17 4.52
C PHE A 304 40.28 -25.33 3.84
N THR A 305 39.89 -24.20 3.25
CA THR A 305 40.82 -23.28 2.57
C THR A 305 41.82 -22.64 3.54
N LEU A 306 41.40 -22.32 4.77
CA LEU A 306 42.23 -21.62 5.75
C LEU A 306 43.05 -22.53 6.66
N TYR A 307 42.46 -23.61 7.17
CA TYR A 307 43.03 -24.46 8.22
C TYR A 307 43.69 -25.73 7.70
N VAL A 308 43.38 -26.15 6.47
CA VAL A 308 43.89 -27.41 5.91
C VAL A 308 44.64 -27.16 4.60
N LYS A 309 45.50 -26.13 4.58
CA LYS A 309 46.23 -25.70 3.38
C LYS A 309 47.12 -26.79 2.78
N SER A 310 47.54 -27.74 3.61
CA SER A 310 48.32 -28.91 3.23
C SER A 310 47.64 -29.81 2.18
N ILE A 311 46.32 -29.75 2.01
CA ILE A 311 45.62 -30.53 0.96
C ILE A 311 45.92 -30.02 -0.45
N PHE A 312 46.17 -28.71 -0.60
CA PHE A 312 46.38 -28.05 -1.89
C PHE A 312 47.84 -28.08 -2.37
N ALA A 313 48.75 -28.67 -1.60
CA ALA A 313 50.17 -28.67 -1.93
C ALA A 313 50.45 -29.48 -3.22
N PRO A 314 51.03 -28.87 -4.28
CA PRO A 314 51.24 -29.55 -5.55
C PRO A 314 52.46 -30.48 -5.56
N GLY A 315 53.26 -30.52 -4.49
CA GLY A 315 54.59 -31.16 -4.47
C GLY A 315 54.61 -32.66 -4.84
N ASN A 316 53.51 -33.38 -4.65
CA ASN A 316 53.35 -34.76 -5.12
C ASN A 316 52.13 -34.81 -6.05
N ALA A 317 52.38 -35.02 -7.34
CA ALA A 317 51.33 -35.00 -8.37
C ALA A 317 50.28 -36.12 -8.17
N ASP A 318 50.67 -37.33 -7.75
CA ASP A 318 49.72 -38.43 -7.51
C ASP A 318 48.80 -38.12 -6.32
N MET A 319 49.38 -37.60 -5.23
CA MET A 319 48.61 -37.19 -4.05
C MET A 319 47.72 -35.98 -4.36
N PHE A 320 48.20 -35.02 -5.15
CA PHE A 320 47.40 -33.87 -5.57
C PHE A 320 46.19 -34.29 -6.40
N HIS A 321 46.38 -35.16 -7.40
CA HIS A 321 45.28 -35.69 -8.22
C HIS A 321 44.23 -36.41 -7.38
N ARG A 322 44.69 -37.32 -6.49
CA ARG A 322 43.79 -38.05 -5.59
C ARG A 322 42.97 -37.12 -4.71
N ARG A 323 43.63 -36.15 -4.04
CA ARG A 323 42.94 -35.19 -3.15
C ARG A 323 42.01 -34.25 -3.92
N TYR A 324 42.38 -33.88 -5.15
CA TYR A 324 41.52 -33.09 -6.03
C TYR A 324 40.25 -33.88 -6.41
N LYS A 325 40.40 -35.16 -6.77
CA LYS A 325 39.27 -36.06 -7.06
C LYS A 325 38.36 -36.27 -5.84
N GLU A 326 38.94 -36.49 -4.67
CA GLU A 326 38.19 -36.61 -3.41
C GLU A 326 37.45 -35.29 -3.09
N SER A 327 38.07 -34.13 -3.36
CA SER A 327 37.47 -32.82 -3.10
C SER A 327 36.35 -32.46 -4.09
N THR A 328 36.49 -32.82 -5.35
CA THR A 328 35.43 -32.63 -6.36
C THR A 328 34.23 -33.53 -6.07
N GLN A 329 34.46 -34.81 -5.73
CA GLN A 329 33.40 -35.71 -5.26
C GLN A 329 32.71 -35.19 -4.00
N PHE A 330 33.45 -34.58 -3.07
CA PHE A 330 32.87 -33.96 -1.90
C PHE A 330 31.98 -32.75 -2.25
N LEU A 331 32.41 -31.91 -3.20
CA LEU A 331 31.58 -30.80 -3.70
C LEU A 331 30.30 -31.32 -4.37
N ASP A 332 30.39 -32.35 -5.20
CA ASP A 332 29.22 -32.98 -5.83
C ASP A 332 28.25 -33.49 -4.76
N GLN A 333 28.77 -34.18 -3.73
CA GLN A 333 27.95 -34.67 -2.62
C GLN A 333 27.30 -33.55 -1.80
N LEU A 334 27.98 -32.40 -1.64
CA LEU A 334 27.39 -31.21 -1.01
C LEU A 334 26.28 -30.59 -1.88
N GLU A 335 26.50 -30.50 -3.19
CA GLU A 335 25.52 -29.98 -4.14
C GLU A 335 24.28 -30.87 -4.23
N ASP A 336 24.43 -32.19 -4.16
CA ASP A 336 23.32 -33.15 -4.09
C ASP A 336 22.45 -32.97 -2.83
N ARG A 337 23.00 -32.37 -1.76
CA ARG A 337 22.22 -32.03 -0.56
C ARG A 337 21.44 -30.73 -0.70
N CYS A 338 21.69 -29.92 -1.71
CA CYS A 338 20.86 -28.76 -2.01
C CYS A 338 19.49 -29.21 -2.52
N ASN A 339 18.43 -28.47 -2.17
CA ASN A 339 17.05 -28.87 -2.51
C ASN A 339 16.69 -28.55 -3.97
N ASP A 340 17.39 -27.60 -4.59
CA ASP A 340 17.06 -27.06 -5.90
C ASP A 340 18.30 -26.51 -6.64
N TRP A 341 18.20 -26.39 -7.97
CA TRP A 341 19.31 -25.92 -8.80
C TRP A 341 19.67 -24.45 -8.52
N GLN A 342 18.74 -23.61 -8.05
CA GLN A 342 19.03 -22.21 -7.74
C GLN A 342 19.89 -22.11 -6.48
N SER A 343 19.63 -22.97 -5.49
CA SER A 343 20.48 -23.16 -4.32
C SER A 343 21.90 -23.58 -4.73
N VAL A 344 22.04 -24.56 -5.63
CA VAL A 344 23.36 -24.98 -6.14
C VAL A 344 24.06 -23.82 -6.85
N LYS A 345 23.34 -23.07 -7.69
CA LYS A 345 23.90 -21.89 -8.36
C LYS A 345 24.39 -20.85 -7.36
N LYS A 346 23.61 -20.55 -6.32
CA LYS A 346 24.02 -19.63 -5.25
C LYS A 346 25.30 -20.10 -4.57
N VAL A 347 25.41 -21.39 -4.24
CA VAL A 347 26.63 -21.98 -3.64
C VAL A 347 27.84 -21.79 -4.56
N ARG A 348 27.70 -22.11 -5.85
CA ARG A 348 28.79 -21.95 -6.83
C ARG A 348 29.19 -20.50 -7.06
N ASP A 349 28.23 -19.58 -6.92
CA ASP A 349 28.47 -18.14 -7.02
C ASP A 349 29.14 -17.53 -5.77
N CYS A 350 29.08 -18.22 -4.62
CA CYS A 350 29.73 -17.80 -3.38
C CYS A 350 31.25 -17.67 -3.52
N GLU A 351 31.81 -16.69 -2.83
CA GLU A 351 33.24 -16.39 -2.86
C GLU A 351 34.06 -17.53 -2.26
N GLU A 352 33.56 -18.16 -1.19
CA GLU A 352 34.23 -19.28 -0.50
C GLU A 352 34.35 -20.52 -1.40
N TYR A 353 33.35 -20.79 -2.24
CA TYR A 353 33.38 -21.88 -3.21
C TYR A 353 34.43 -21.62 -4.30
N LYS A 354 34.44 -20.39 -4.85
CA LYS A 354 35.42 -19.96 -5.83
C LYS A 354 36.85 -20.00 -5.27
N GLN A 355 37.04 -19.55 -4.03
CA GLN A 355 38.35 -19.60 -3.36
C GLN A 355 38.82 -21.04 -3.13
N PHE A 356 37.93 -21.94 -2.73
CA PHE A 356 38.27 -23.35 -2.56
C PHE A 356 38.73 -23.98 -3.87
N ILE A 357 38.01 -23.75 -4.98
CA ILE A 357 38.42 -24.25 -6.31
C ILE A 357 39.72 -23.60 -6.78
N ASN A 358 39.84 -22.28 -6.66
CA ASN A 358 41.03 -21.53 -7.10
C ASN A 358 42.29 -21.91 -6.30
N SER A 359 42.14 -22.45 -5.09
CA SER A 359 43.27 -22.94 -4.29
C SER A 359 43.93 -24.17 -4.92
N TRP A 360 43.22 -24.91 -5.78
CA TRP A 360 43.79 -25.99 -6.58
C TRP A 360 44.52 -25.42 -7.79
N ASN A 361 45.85 -25.32 -7.69
CA ASN A 361 46.68 -24.86 -8.80
C ASN A 361 46.88 -25.96 -9.85
N VAL A 362 45.85 -26.17 -10.66
CA VAL A 362 45.82 -27.14 -11.75
C VAL A 362 46.93 -26.89 -12.78
N THR A 363 47.34 -25.64 -12.99
CA THR A 363 48.46 -25.29 -13.88
C THR A 363 49.78 -25.89 -13.40
N VAL A 364 50.11 -25.72 -12.12
CA VAL A 364 51.35 -26.30 -11.54
C VAL A 364 51.29 -27.82 -11.54
N TYR A 365 50.11 -28.40 -11.29
CA TYR A 365 49.92 -29.84 -11.44
C TYR A 365 50.26 -30.34 -12.84
N PHE A 366 49.70 -29.72 -13.89
CA PHE A 366 49.97 -30.13 -15.26
C PHE A 366 51.43 -29.90 -15.66
N GLN A 367 52.09 -28.86 -15.13
CA GLN A 367 53.54 -28.67 -15.31
C GLN A 367 54.36 -29.79 -14.67
N LEU A 368 54.04 -30.18 -13.44
CA LEU A 368 54.72 -31.29 -12.75
C LEU A 368 54.46 -32.63 -13.44
N ARG A 369 53.22 -32.89 -13.87
CA ARG A 369 52.89 -34.08 -14.67
C ARG A 369 53.61 -34.08 -16.01
N PHE A 370 53.66 -32.94 -16.70
CA PHE A 370 54.40 -32.79 -17.94
C PHE A 370 55.88 -33.10 -17.73
N GLN A 371 56.55 -32.50 -16.74
CA GLN A 371 57.96 -32.79 -16.44
C GLN A 371 58.18 -34.27 -16.09
N ASN A 372 57.29 -34.88 -15.31
CA ASN A 372 57.40 -36.30 -14.93
C ASN A 372 57.22 -37.26 -16.12
N ILE A 373 56.35 -36.91 -17.08
CA ILE A 373 56.04 -37.75 -18.25
C ILE A 373 57.05 -37.47 -19.37
N ALA A 374 57.20 -36.21 -19.77
CA ALA A 374 58.14 -35.80 -20.81
C ALA A 374 59.59 -36.10 -20.42
N GLY A 375 59.97 -35.91 -19.15
CA GLY A 375 61.31 -36.23 -18.66
C GLY A 375 61.68 -37.71 -18.80
N LYS A 376 60.72 -38.65 -18.69
CA LYS A 376 60.94 -40.07 -18.97
C LYS A 376 61.22 -40.32 -20.44
N VAL A 377 60.51 -39.62 -21.33
CA VAL A 377 60.72 -39.70 -22.78
C VAL A 377 62.06 -39.10 -23.16
N GLU A 378 62.39 -37.90 -22.66
CA GLU A 378 63.66 -37.21 -22.89
C GLU A 378 64.85 -38.04 -22.39
N THR A 379 64.76 -38.64 -21.20
CA THR A 379 65.82 -39.52 -20.67
C THR A 379 66.02 -40.76 -21.54
N SER A 380 64.92 -41.34 -22.05
CA SER A 380 64.97 -42.51 -22.93
C SER A 380 65.53 -42.17 -24.32
N LEU A 381 65.29 -40.95 -24.80
CA LEU A 381 65.85 -40.43 -26.06
C LEU A 381 67.30 -39.94 -25.92
N ALA A 382 67.72 -39.52 -24.72
CA ALA A 382 69.07 -39.07 -24.43
C ALA A 382 70.12 -40.21 -24.34
N ILE A 383 69.68 -41.48 -24.41
CA ILE A 383 70.57 -42.63 -24.54
C ILE A 383 71.33 -42.49 -25.87
N LEU A 384 72.62 -42.16 -25.79
CA LEU A 384 73.51 -41.84 -26.91
C LEU A 384 73.44 -42.85 -28.07
N PRO A 385 73.49 -42.39 -29.33
CA PRO A 385 73.65 -43.27 -30.48
C PRO A 385 75.03 -43.94 -30.41
N GLY A 386 75.07 -45.21 -29.98
CA GLY A 386 76.31 -45.98 -29.82
C GLY A 386 76.33 -46.96 -28.64
N SER A 387 75.33 -46.91 -27.75
CA SER A 387 75.11 -47.99 -26.78
C SER A 387 74.15 -49.01 -27.38
N ASP A 388 74.44 -50.31 -27.23
CA ASP A 388 73.68 -51.42 -27.82
C ASP A 388 72.17 -51.21 -27.69
N PHE A 389 71.51 -50.92 -28.81
CA PHE A 389 70.05 -50.91 -28.85
C PHE A 389 69.58 -52.32 -28.49
N LYS A 390 69.12 -52.51 -27.25
CA LYS A 390 68.52 -53.77 -26.81
C LYS A 390 67.20 -53.96 -27.54
N VAL A 391 67.28 -54.56 -28.73
CA VAL A 391 66.14 -54.94 -29.54
C VAL A 391 65.57 -56.24 -28.99
N ASP A 392 64.48 -56.14 -28.24
CA ASP A 392 63.73 -57.29 -27.76
C ASP A 392 62.90 -57.85 -28.94
N LYS A 393 63.40 -58.91 -29.60
CA LYS A 393 62.83 -59.45 -30.85
C LYS A 393 61.43 -60.04 -30.70
N ASN A 394 60.95 -60.26 -29.47
CA ASN A 394 59.70 -60.94 -29.17
C ASN A 394 58.52 -59.99 -28.81
N LYS A 395 58.69 -58.67 -28.95
CA LYS A 395 57.65 -57.67 -28.65
C LYS A 395 57.36 -56.75 -29.85
N PRO A 396 56.14 -56.19 -29.95
CA PRO A 396 55.75 -55.35 -31.08
C PRO A 396 56.58 -54.06 -31.21
N CYS A 397 57.05 -53.46 -30.10
CA CYS A 397 57.96 -52.32 -30.12
C CYS A 397 59.42 -52.74 -29.91
N LYS A 398 60.23 -52.58 -30.97
CA LYS A 398 61.65 -52.98 -31.01
C LYS A 398 62.62 -51.97 -30.39
N LEU A 399 62.22 -50.71 -30.23
CA LEU A 399 63.02 -49.62 -29.68
C LEU A 399 62.48 -49.24 -28.30
N ALA A 400 63.36 -49.23 -27.29
CA ALA A 400 63.02 -48.85 -25.93
C ALA A 400 62.43 -47.42 -25.84
N ALA A 401 62.95 -46.48 -26.63
CA ALA A 401 62.44 -45.11 -26.70
C ALA A 401 61.01 -45.01 -27.26
N VAL A 402 60.69 -45.77 -28.31
CA VAL A 402 59.33 -45.81 -28.89
C VAL A 402 58.34 -46.45 -27.91
N LYS A 403 58.76 -47.52 -27.22
CA LYS A 403 57.96 -48.16 -26.17
C LYS A 403 57.69 -47.17 -25.02
N GLN A 404 58.72 -46.49 -24.53
CA GLN A 404 58.59 -45.51 -23.44
C GLN A 404 57.68 -44.33 -23.83
N THR A 405 57.79 -43.86 -25.08
CA THR A 405 56.93 -42.78 -25.59
C THR A 405 55.47 -43.23 -25.66
N TRP A 406 55.21 -44.46 -26.12
CA TRP A 406 53.87 -45.02 -26.16
C TRP A 406 53.25 -45.18 -24.76
N GLU A 407 54.00 -45.76 -23.81
CA GLU A 407 53.56 -45.89 -22.41
C GLU A 407 53.28 -44.51 -21.78
N CYS A 408 54.10 -43.49 -22.08
CA CYS A 408 53.90 -42.12 -21.63
C CYS A 408 52.64 -41.46 -22.25
N ILE A 409 52.34 -41.73 -23.52
CA ILE A 409 51.10 -41.26 -24.16
C ILE A 409 49.88 -41.93 -23.51
N GLU A 410 49.90 -43.25 -23.31
CA GLU A 410 48.83 -43.96 -22.62
C GLU A 410 48.62 -43.43 -21.19
N MET A 411 49.70 -43.12 -20.48
CA MET A 411 49.63 -42.51 -19.15
C MET A 411 48.92 -41.15 -19.14
N CYS A 412 49.08 -40.30 -20.16
CA CYS A 412 48.40 -39.02 -20.26
C CYS A 412 46.86 -39.15 -20.27
N TRP A 413 46.34 -40.28 -20.77
CA TRP A 413 44.90 -40.57 -20.86
C TRP A 413 44.39 -41.45 -19.72
N SER A 414 45.25 -41.82 -18.77
CA SER A 414 44.86 -42.65 -17.64
C SER A 414 44.05 -41.87 -16.61
N ASP A 415 43.08 -42.54 -15.96
CA ASP A 415 42.25 -41.98 -14.88
C ASP A 415 43.04 -41.49 -13.66
N GLN A 416 44.35 -41.76 -13.59
CA GLN A 416 45.26 -41.34 -12.52
C GLN A 416 46.00 -40.02 -12.84
N VAL A 417 45.89 -39.54 -14.08
CA VAL A 417 46.57 -38.34 -14.59
C VAL A 417 45.58 -37.36 -15.20
N PHE A 418 44.56 -37.85 -15.89
CA PHE A 418 43.48 -37.04 -16.42
C PHE A 418 42.54 -36.61 -15.28
N MET A 419 42.18 -35.33 -15.22
CA MET A 419 41.28 -34.74 -14.22
C MET A 419 39.89 -34.51 -14.80
#